data_AF-A0A943AYB4-F1
#
_entry.id   AF-A0A943AYB4-F1
#
_cell.length_a   1.000
_cell.length_b   1.000
_cell.length_c   1.000
_cell.angle_alpha   90.00
_cell.angle_beta   90.00
_cell.angle_gamma   90.00
#
_symmetry.space_group_name_H-M   'P 1'
#
loop_
_entity.id
_entity.type
_entity.pdbx_description
1 polymer ?
#
loop_
_entity_poly.entity_id
_entity_poly.type
_entity_poly.pdbx_seq_one_letter_code
_entity_poly.pdbx_strand_id
1 'polypeptide(L)'
;MKFNVNILYIIAGMTAVTYLPRLLPFYIFSKINLSKRMMLFLKCIPYSALGALIFPDVLSSVPFIYISIFGTAAAVILAYKFENMIITVAGAVFTVYASLMIFSNHL
;
A
#
# COMPACT_ATOMS: atom_id res chain seq x y z
N MET A 1 24.27 17.84 -24.79
CA MET A 1 24.41 17.15 -23.49
C MET A 1 25.70 16.34 -23.48
N LYS A 2 26.76 16.81 -22.80
CA LYS A 2 28.00 16.03 -22.66
C LYS A 2 27.85 15.10 -21.46
N PHE A 3 27.69 13.81 -21.70
CA PHE A 3 27.74 12.80 -20.63
C PHE A 3 29.13 12.83 -20.00
N ASN A 4 29.19 13.30 -18.76
CA ASN A 4 30.44 13.38 -18.02
C ASN A 4 30.74 11.99 -17.45
N VAL A 5 31.97 11.51 -17.63
CA VAL A 5 32.40 10.17 -17.23
C VAL A 5 32.15 9.92 -15.73
N ASN A 6 32.25 10.97 -14.90
CA ASN A 6 31.91 10.92 -13.48
C ASN A 6 30.45 10.52 -13.19
N ILE A 7 29.50 10.99 -14.00
CA ILE A 7 28.08 10.64 -13.82
C ILE A 7 27.87 9.15 -14.13
N LEU A 8 28.59 8.63 -15.12
CA LEU A 8 28.55 7.22 -15.50
C LEU A 8 29.12 6.32 -14.40
N TYR A 9 30.20 6.74 -13.73
CA TYR A 9 30.75 6.06 -12.54
C TYR A 9 29.78 6.07 -11.35
N ILE A 10 29.09 7.19 -11.11
CA ILE A 10 28.09 7.29 -10.02
C ILE A 10 26.91 6.36 -10.30
N ILE A 11 26.38 6.34 -11.53
CA ILE A 11 25.28 5.46 -11.92
C ILE A 11 25.70 3.98 -11.79
N ALA A 12 26.90 3.63 -12.26
CA ALA A 12 27.43 2.27 -12.13
C ALA A 12 27.59 1.85 -10.66
N GLY A 13 28.12 2.75 -9.82
CA GLY A 13 28.27 2.53 -8.37
C GLY A 13 26.92 2.37 -7.66
N MET A 14 25.95 3.25 -7.91
CA MET A 14 24.61 3.15 -7.33
C MET A 14 23.90 1.87 -7.75
N THR A 15 24.06 1.47 -9.03
CA THR A 15 23.47 0.24 -9.55
C THR A 15 24.08 -0.96 -8.85
N ALA A 16 25.41 -1.03 -8.71
CA ALA A 16 26.06 -2.12 -7.98
C ALA A 16 25.53 -2.22 -6.54
N VAL A 17 25.56 -1.11 -5.78
CA VAL A 17 25.17 -1.10 -4.36
C VAL A 17 23.68 -1.32 -4.14
N THR A 18 22.80 -1.00 -5.11
CA THR A 18 21.35 -1.21 -4.98
C THR A 18 20.93 -2.61 -5.44
N TYR A 19 21.56 -3.11 -6.50
CA TYR A 19 21.19 -4.38 -7.12
C TYR A 19 21.70 -5.58 -6.32
N LEU A 20 22.90 -5.46 -5.74
CA LEU A 20 23.48 -6.46 -4.82
C LEU A 20 22.50 -6.81 -3.69
N PRO A 21 22.08 -5.90 -2.81
CA PRO A 21 21.18 -6.23 -1.70
C PRO A 21 19.74 -6.52 -2.14
N ARG A 22 19.30 -6.25 -3.39
CA ARG A 22 17.97 -6.68 -3.87
C ARG A 22 17.96 -8.08 -4.46
N LEU A 23 18.99 -8.44 -5.22
CA LEU A 23 19.10 -9.76 -5.82
C LEU A 23 19.63 -10.81 -4.85
N LEU A 24 20.53 -10.42 -3.95
CA LEU A 24 21.19 -11.34 -3.04
C LEU A 24 20.21 -12.01 -2.06
N PRO A 25 19.22 -11.31 -1.47
CA PRO A 25 18.14 -11.97 -0.73
C PRO A 25 17.37 -12.92 -1.63
N PHE A 26 16.98 -12.48 -2.83
CA PHE A 26 16.18 -13.29 -3.74
C PHE A 26 16.89 -14.58 -4.14
N TYR A 27 18.19 -14.51 -4.44
CA TYR A 27 19.02 -15.65 -4.82
C TYR A 27 19.28 -16.60 -3.66
N ILE A 28 19.54 -16.07 -2.46
CA ILE A 28 19.66 -16.89 -1.24
C ILE A 28 18.33 -17.58 -0.97
N PHE A 29 17.21 -16.84 -0.90
CA PHE A 29 15.87 -17.38 -0.68
C PHE A 29 15.43 -18.41 -1.73
N SER A 30 15.93 -18.30 -2.97
CA SER A 30 15.66 -19.29 -4.02
C SER A 30 16.49 -20.57 -3.89
N LYS A 31 17.66 -20.56 -3.23
CA LYS A 31 18.50 -21.75 -3.01
C LYS A 31 18.17 -22.51 -1.73
N ILE A 32 17.71 -21.82 -0.69
CA ILE A 32 17.14 -22.51 0.48
C ILE A 32 15.79 -23.10 0.05
N ASN A 33 15.62 -24.41 0.21
CA ASN A 33 14.32 -25.07 0.12
C ASN A 33 13.42 -24.54 1.24
N LEU A 34 12.84 -23.36 1.02
CA LEU A 34 11.83 -22.81 1.92
C LEU A 34 10.69 -23.82 1.94
N SER A 35 10.52 -24.50 3.08
CA SER A 35 9.35 -25.32 3.33
C SER A 35 8.09 -24.54 2.97
N LYS A 36 7.08 -25.20 2.39
CA LYS A 36 5.78 -24.60 2.02
C LYS A 36 5.25 -23.64 3.10
N ARG A 37 5.47 -23.97 4.38
CA ARG A 37 5.03 -23.17 5.52
C ARG A 37 5.76 -21.83 5.64
N MET A 38 7.06 -21.78 5.40
CA MET A 38 7.85 -20.55 5.48
C MET A 38 7.52 -19.61 4.30
N MET A 39 7.35 -20.15 3.09
CA MET A 39 6.96 -19.35 1.93
C MET A 39 5.54 -18.76 2.07
N LEU A 40 4.61 -19.49 2.68
CA LEU A 40 3.30 -18.94 3.04
C LEU A 40 3.43 -17.83 4.10
N PHE A 41 4.29 -18.02 5.11
CA PHE A 41 4.56 -17.00 6.13
C PHE A 41 5.13 -15.70 5.52
N LEU A 42 6.14 -15.83 4.64
CA LEU A 42 6.75 -14.72 3.91
C LEU A 42 5.73 -13.96 3.03
N LYS A 43 4.78 -14.66 2.41
CA LYS A 43 3.69 -14.03 1.64
C LYS A 43 2.68 -13.29 2.53
N CYS A 44 2.44 -13.77 3.75
CA CYS A 44 1.51 -13.14 4.68
C CYS A 44 2.08 -11.88 5.33
N ILE A 45 3.40 -11.77 5.51
CA ILE A 45 4.07 -10.59 6.13
C ILE A 45 3.63 -9.26 5.47
N PRO A 46 3.81 -9.05 4.14
CA PRO A 46 3.48 -7.76 3.53
C PRO A 46 1.97 -7.48 3.58
N TYR A 47 1.12 -8.49 3.40
CA TYR A 47 -0.33 -8.33 3.48
C TYR A 47 -0.78 -7.93 4.90
N SER A 48 -0.21 -8.58 5.91
CA SER A 48 -0.48 -8.26 7.31
C SER A 48 0.04 -6.87 7.69
N ALA A 49 1.21 -6.47 7.19
CA ALA A 49 1.76 -5.15 7.43
C ALA A 49 0.89 -4.06 6.80
N LEU A 50 0.48 -4.23 5.54
CA LEU A 50 -0.45 -3.30 4.87
C LEU A 50 -1.77 -3.21 5.63
N GLY A 51 -2.37 -4.34 6.03
CA GLY A 51 -3.61 -4.34 6.81
C GLY A 51 -3.46 -3.63 8.17
N ALA A 52 -2.36 -3.89 8.89
CA ALA A 52 -2.09 -3.25 10.17
C ALA A 52 -1.83 -1.75 10.07
N LEU A 53 -1.34 -1.25 8.93
CA LEU A 53 -1.14 0.17 8.66
C LEU A 53 -2.44 0.85 8.18
N ILE A 54 -3.20 0.21 7.30
CA ILE A 54 -4.41 0.79 6.70
C ILE A 54 -5.54 0.89 7.73
N PHE A 55 -5.72 -0.12 8.58
CA PHE A 55 -6.83 -0.15 9.54
C PHE A 55 -6.87 1.07 10.50
N PRO A 56 -5.78 1.45 11.19
CA PRO A 56 -5.78 2.65 12.04
C PRO A 56 -5.86 3.95 11.22
N ASP A 57 -5.28 3.98 10.03
CA ASP A 57 -5.21 5.18 9.18
C ASP A 57 -6.60 5.56 8.65
N VAL A 58 -7.42 4.59 8.25
CA VAL A 58 -8.78 4.85 7.77
C VAL A 58 -9.67 5.38 8.90
N LEU A 59 -9.51 4.91 10.13
CA LEU A 59 -10.30 5.39 11.28
C LEU A 59 -9.91 6.82 11.69
N SER A 60 -8.63 7.18 11.55
CA SER A 60 -8.08 8.48 11.97
C SER A 60 -8.09 9.55 10.87
N SER A 61 -8.55 9.20 9.66
CA SER A 61 -8.51 10.05 8.47
C SER A 61 -9.40 11.30 8.54
N VAL A 62 -10.43 11.30 9.41
CA VAL A 62 -11.41 12.38 9.56
C VAL A 62 -11.56 12.74 11.05
N PRO A 63 -11.74 14.03 11.42
CA PRO A 63 -11.92 14.44 12.82
C PRO A 63 -13.10 13.78 13.54
N PHE A 64 -14.11 13.31 12.79
CA PHE A 64 -15.29 12.65 13.32
C PHE A 64 -15.24 11.13 13.06
N ILE A 65 -15.08 10.36 14.14
CA ILE A 65 -14.99 8.88 14.08
C ILE A 65 -16.19 8.24 13.37
N TYR A 66 -17.39 8.82 13.52
CA TYR A 66 -18.61 8.32 12.88
C TYR A 66 -18.51 8.35 11.36
N ILE A 67 -17.97 9.43 10.79
CA ILE A 67 -17.82 9.61 9.34
C ILE A 67 -16.79 8.60 8.80
N SER A 68 -15.67 8.42 9.52
CA SER A 68 -14.67 7.40 9.18
C SER A 68 -15.30 6.02 9.10
N ILE A 69 -16.06 5.59 10.13
CA ILE A 69 -16.72 4.27 10.17
C ILE A 69 -17.69 4.08 9.00
N PHE A 70 -18.50 5.09 8.67
CA PHE A 70 -19.39 5.04 7.52
C PHE A 70 -18.62 4.92 6.20
N GLY A 71 -17.51 5.65 6.05
CA GLY A 71 -16.61 5.54 4.91
C GLY A 71 -15.98 4.15 4.78
N THR A 72 -15.49 3.57 5.88
CA THR A 72 -14.92 2.22 5.89
C THR A 72 -15.97 1.17 5.53
N ALA A 73 -17.17 1.27 6.10
CA ALA A 73 -18.28 0.36 5.80
C ALA A 73 -18.68 0.44 4.32
N ALA A 74 -18.81 1.65 3.78
CA ALA A 74 -19.09 1.87 2.36
C ALA A 74 -17.99 1.27 1.47
N ALA A 75 -16.71 1.49 1.82
CA ALA A 75 -15.58 0.93 1.10
C ALA A 75 -15.60 -0.61 1.09
N VAL A 76 -15.90 -1.26 2.21
CA VAL A 76 -16.01 -2.73 2.30
C VAL A 76 -17.16 -3.26 1.45
N ILE A 77 -18.34 -2.63 1.51
CA ILE A 77 -19.51 -3.02 0.72
C ILE A 77 -19.23 -2.86 -0.78
N LEU A 78 -18.62 -1.73 -1.17
CA LEU A 78 -18.22 -1.46 -2.54
C LEU A 78 -17.16 -2.47 -3.00
N ALA A 79 -16.19 -2.83 -2.15
CA ALA A 79 -15.13 -3.78 -2.49
C ALA A 79 -15.66 -5.19 -2.73
N TYR A 80 -16.66 -5.59 -1.97
CA TYR A 80 -17.29 -6.88 -2.15
C TYR A 80 -18.13 -6.95 -3.42
N LYS A 81 -18.76 -5.84 -3.80
CA LYS A 81 -19.68 -5.78 -4.95
C LYS A 81 -18.98 -5.45 -6.26
N PHE A 82 -17.91 -4.66 -6.22
CA PHE A 82 -17.12 -4.26 -7.38
C PHE A 82 -15.74 -4.91 -7.31
N GLU A 83 -15.49 -5.88 -8.19
CA GLU A 83 -14.17 -6.51 -8.36
C GLU A 83 -13.10 -5.53 -8.93
N ASN A 84 -13.48 -4.27 -9.18
CA ASN A 84 -12.62 -3.27 -9.81
C ASN A 84 -12.18 -2.20 -8.79
N MET A 85 -10.89 -2.23 -8.40
CA MET A 85 -10.30 -1.34 -7.37
C MET A 85 -10.57 0.14 -7.59
N ILE A 86 -10.57 0.60 -8.83
CA ILE A 86 -10.73 2.03 -9.15
C ILE A 86 -12.12 2.52 -8.74
N ILE A 87 -13.16 1.74 -9.05
CA ILE A 87 -14.55 2.10 -8.74
C ILE A 87 -14.76 2.10 -7.23
N THR A 88 -14.14 1.15 -6.54
CA THR A 88 -14.20 1.04 -5.08
C THR A 88 -13.64 2.26 -4.38
N VAL A 89 -12.42 2.66 -4.76
CA VAL A 89 -11.72 3.79 -4.14
C VAL A 89 -12.46 5.09 -4.46
N ALA A 90 -12.84 5.31 -5.73
CA ALA A 90 -13.57 6.50 -6.12
C ALA A 90 -14.92 6.62 -5.37
N GLY A 91 -15.66 5.51 -5.25
CA GLY A 91 -16.92 5.45 -4.51
C GLY A 91 -16.73 5.74 -3.02
N ALA A 92 -15.73 5.12 -2.38
CA ALA A 92 -15.42 5.35 -0.97
C ALA A 92 -15.08 6.83 -0.70
N VAL A 93 -14.18 7.42 -1.51
CA VAL A 93 -13.82 8.84 -1.39
C VAL A 93 -15.04 9.74 -1.57
N PHE A 94 -15.90 9.46 -2.55
CA PHE A 94 -17.12 10.21 -2.78
C PHE A 94 -18.08 10.13 -1.58
N THR A 95 -18.25 8.95 -0.98
CA THR A 95 -19.12 8.77 0.21
C THR A 95 -18.60 9.50 1.44
N VAL A 96 -17.28 9.49 1.70
CA VAL A 96 -16.67 10.24 2.79
C VAL A 96 -16.81 11.74 2.53
N TYR A 97 -16.59 12.19 1.30
CA TYR A 97 -16.74 13.60 0.94
C TYR A 97 -18.19 14.09 1.10
N ALA A 98 -19.17 13.32 0.63
CA ALA A 98 -20.58 13.66 0.75
C ALA A 98 -21.03 13.71 2.22
N SER A 99 -20.64 12.73 3.03
CA SER A 99 -20.96 12.70 4.46
C SER A 99 -20.28 13.84 5.23
N LEU A 100 -19.06 14.21 4.87
CA LEU A 100 -18.35 15.35 5.44
C LEU A 100 -19.00 16.69 5.06
N MET A 101 -19.45 16.84 3.82
CA MET A 101 -20.16 18.04 3.37
C MET A 101 -21.48 18.23 4.12
N ILE A 102 -22.22 17.15 4.38
CA ILE A 102 -23.51 17.21 5.12
C ILE A 102 -23.27 17.60 6.59
N PHE A 103 -22.24 17.04 7.23
CA PHE A 103 -21.96 17.30 8.64
C PHE A 103 -21.32 18.67 8.87
N SER A 104 -20.44 19.12 7.95
CA SER A 104 -19.81 20.45 8.01
C SER A 104 -20.75 21.60 7.69
N ASN A 105 -21.90 21.35 7.06
CA ASN A 105 -22.93 22.37 6.81
C ASN A 105 -23.82 22.61 8.05
N HIS A 106 -23.77 21.70 9.02
CA HIS A 106 -24.61 21.73 10.23
C HIS A 106 -23.86 22.24 11.48
N LEU A 107 -22.62 22.73 11.31
CA LEU A 107 -21.74 23.38 12.29
C LEU A 107 -21.34 24.76 11.76
#